data_AF-A0A0S2LRZ0-F1
#
_entry.id   AF-A0A0S2LRZ0-F1
#
_cell.length_a   1.000
_cell.length_b   1.000
_cell.length_c   1.000
_cell.angle_alpha   90.00
_cell.angle_beta   90.00
_cell.angle_gamma   90.00
#
_symmetry.space_group_name_H-M   'P 1'
#
loop_
_entity.id
_entity.type
_entity.pdbx_description
1 polymer ?
#
loop_
_entity_poly.entity_id
_entity_poly.type
_entity_poly.pdbx_seq_one_letter_code
_entity_poly.pdbx_strand_id
1 'polypeptide(L)'
;MSPQTETKASVGFKAGVKEYKLTYYTPEYETKDTDILAAFRVTPQPGVPPEEAGAAVAAESSTGTWTTVWTDGLTSLDRYKGRCYHIDPVPG
;
A
#
# COMPACT_ATOMS: atom_id res chain seq x y z
N MET A 1 -29.52 25.80 -2.02
CA MET A 1 -29.22 24.75 -3.01
C MET A 1 -27.70 24.59 -3.03
N SER A 2 -27.17 23.64 -2.27
CA SER A 2 -25.72 23.35 -2.32
C SER A 2 -25.42 22.72 -3.68
N PRO A 3 -24.39 23.17 -4.42
CA PRO A 3 -24.05 22.54 -5.68
C PRO A 3 -23.60 21.10 -5.39
N GLN A 4 -24.36 20.13 -5.92
CA GLN A 4 -23.92 18.74 -5.97
C GLN A 4 -22.84 18.65 -7.03
N THR A 5 -21.59 18.76 -6.61
CA THR A 5 -20.45 18.39 -7.46
C THR A 5 -20.55 16.89 -7.72
N GLU A 6 -20.85 16.51 -8.96
CA GLU A 6 -20.80 15.10 -9.38
C GLU A 6 -19.36 14.61 -9.30
N THR A 7 -19.06 13.80 -8.27
CA THR A 7 -17.79 13.09 -8.16
C THR A 7 -17.74 12.05 -9.27
N LYS A 8 -16.95 12.30 -10.31
CA LYS A 8 -16.53 11.28 -11.27
C LYS A 8 -15.56 10.30 -10.60
N ALA A 9 -16.06 9.51 -9.65
CA ALA A 9 -15.34 8.35 -9.16
C ALA A 9 -15.27 7.37 -10.33
N SER A 10 -14.07 7.13 -10.84
CA SER A 10 -13.79 6.17 -11.91
C SER A 10 -14.44 4.81 -11.62
N VAL A 11 -14.91 4.14 -12.67
CA VAL A 11 -15.43 2.77 -12.63
C VAL A 11 -14.44 1.88 -11.85
N GLY A 12 -14.85 1.36 -10.68
CA GLY A 12 -14.03 0.47 -9.85
C GLY A 12 -13.54 1.03 -8.51
N PHE A 13 -13.69 2.33 -8.22
CA PHE A 13 -13.40 2.85 -6.89
C PHE A 13 -14.43 2.37 -5.85
N LYS A 14 -13.95 1.84 -4.73
CA LYS A 14 -14.76 1.50 -3.56
C LYS A 14 -14.14 2.12 -2.33
N ALA A 15 -14.83 3.11 -1.75
CA ALA A 15 -14.45 3.79 -0.52
C ALA A 15 -14.42 2.84 0.68
N GLY A 16 -13.71 3.26 1.73
CA GLY A 16 -13.59 2.54 3.00
C GLY A 16 -12.17 2.07 3.29
N VAL A 17 -12.00 1.62 4.54
CA VAL A 17 -10.74 1.05 5.04
C VAL A 17 -10.53 -0.33 4.43
N LYS A 18 -9.30 -0.61 4.01
CA LYS A 18 -8.86 -1.92 3.49
C LYS A 18 -7.49 -2.24 4.07
N GLU A 19 -7.20 -3.53 4.17
CA GLU A 19 -5.86 -4.01 4.53
C GLU A 19 -4.83 -3.55 3.49
N TYR A 20 -3.67 -3.06 3.96
CA TYR A 20 -2.59 -2.60 3.09
C TYR A 20 -2.01 -3.73 2.25
N LYS A 21 -1.97 -4.97 2.78
CA LYS A 21 -1.42 -6.14 2.09
C LYS A 21 -2.10 -6.42 0.75
N LEU A 22 -3.35 -6.00 0.56
CA LEU A 22 -4.07 -6.22 -0.70
C LEU A 22 -3.47 -5.44 -1.88
N THR A 23 -2.72 -4.36 -1.62
CA THR A 23 -2.15 -3.49 -2.65
C THR A 23 -0.63 -3.43 -2.58
N TYR A 24 -0.06 -3.40 -1.37
CA TYR A 24 1.35 -3.10 -1.12
C TYR A 24 2.20 -4.32 -0.75
N TYR A 25 1.60 -5.49 -0.50
CA TYR A 25 2.34 -6.75 -0.40
C TYR A 25 2.36 -7.44 -1.77
N THR A 26 3.54 -7.56 -2.35
CA THR A 26 3.74 -8.12 -3.71
C THR A 26 4.98 -9.03 -3.69
N PRO A 27 4.89 -10.23 -3.12
CA PRO A 27 6.04 -11.12 -2.93
C PRO A 27 6.64 -11.63 -4.25
N GLU A 28 5.90 -11.56 -5.36
CA GLU A 28 6.37 -11.92 -6.70
C GLU A 28 7.04 -10.75 -7.44
N TYR A 29 7.19 -9.58 -6.81
CA TYR A 29 7.81 -8.43 -7.46
C TYR A 29 9.32 -8.64 -7.66
N GLU A 30 9.74 -8.62 -8.93
CA GLU A 30 11.15 -8.57 -9.28
C GLU A 30 11.68 -7.13 -9.18
N THR A 31 12.63 -6.93 -8.27
CA THR A 31 13.31 -5.64 -8.08
C THR A 31 14.11 -5.24 -9.30
N LYS A 32 14.15 -3.94 -9.59
CA LYS A 32 14.94 -3.37 -10.69
C LYS A 32 16.14 -2.61 -10.16
N ASP A 33 17.18 -2.48 -10.98
CA ASP A 33 18.39 -1.73 -10.63
C ASP A 33 18.14 -0.24 -10.30
N THR A 34 17.02 0.29 -10.78
CA THR A 34 16.60 1.68 -10.54
C THR A 34 15.77 1.86 -9.27
N ASP A 35 15.38 0.78 -8.61
CA ASP A 35 14.56 0.84 -7.41
C ASP A 35 15.40 1.25 -6.20
N ILE A 36 14.80 2.05 -5.30
CA ILE A 36 15.40 2.34 -3.99
C ILE A 36 14.95 1.24 -3.03
N LEU A 37 15.91 0.47 -2.52
CA LEU A 37 15.65 -0.62 -1.59
C LEU A 37 15.86 -0.18 -0.14
N ALA A 38 14.98 -0.65 0.75
CA ALA A 38 15.09 -0.42 2.19
C ALA A 38 14.81 -1.71 2.95
N ALA A 39 15.60 -1.98 3.99
CA ALA A 39 15.41 -3.11 4.89
C ALA A 39 14.96 -2.59 6.26
N PHE A 40 13.83 -3.09 6.74
CA PHE A 40 13.26 -2.73 8.04
C PHE A 40 13.21 -3.96 8.94
N ARG A 41 13.71 -3.82 10.18
CA ARG A 41 13.38 -4.77 11.25
C ARG A 41 12.06 -4.33 11.87
N VAL A 42 10.99 -5.06 11.56
CA VAL A 42 9.63 -4.76 12.04
C VAL A 42 9.26 -5.70 13.18
N THR A 43 8.70 -5.16 14.26
CA THR A 43 8.07 -5.94 15.33
C THR A 43 6.57 -5.65 15.31
N PRO A 44 5.74 -6.47 14.65
CA PRO A 44 4.30 -6.28 14.65
C PRO A 44 3.73 -6.41 16.05
N GLN A 45 2.63 -5.69 16.32
CA GLN A 45 1.87 -5.90 17.55
C GLN A 45 1.22 -7.30 17.55
N PRO A 46 0.91 -7.89 18.71
CA PRO A 46 0.22 -9.18 18.78
C PRO A 46 -1.06 -9.20 17.95
N GLY A 47 -1.22 -10.22 17.10
CA GLY A 47 -2.38 -10.38 16.22
C GLY A 47 -2.28 -9.65 14.87
N VAL A 48 -1.22 -8.85 14.63
CA VAL A 48 -0.96 -8.24 13.31
C VAL A 48 -0.09 -9.17 12.46
N PRO A 49 -0.57 -9.63 11.28
CA PRO A 49 0.24 -10.44 10.38
C PRO A 49 1.48 -9.68 9.86
N PRO A 50 2.64 -10.34 9.69
CA PRO A 50 3.84 -9.71 9.14
C PRO A 50 3.62 -9.05 7.77
N GLU A 51 2.82 -9.67 6.91
CA GLU A 51 2.50 -9.16 5.57
C GLU A 51 1.76 -7.84 5.63
N GLU A 52 0.82 -7.70 6.57
CA GLU A 52 0.10 -6.44 6.78
C GLU A 52 1.00 -5.36 7.38
N ALA A 53 1.85 -5.72 8.35
CA ALA A 53 2.77 -4.78 8.95
C ALA A 53 3.80 -4.27 7.94
N GLY A 54 4.39 -5.16 7.13
CA GLY A 54 5.33 -4.80 6.06
C GLY A 54 4.66 -3.98 4.96
N ALA A 55 3.45 -4.35 4.55
CA ALA A 55 2.67 -3.59 3.59
C ALA A 55 2.29 -2.19 4.08
N ALA A 56 1.96 -2.04 5.37
CA ALA A 56 1.67 -0.74 5.97
C ALA A 56 2.90 0.18 5.94
N VAL A 57 4.09 -0.34 6.25
CA VAL A 57 5.36 0.41 6.11
C VAL A 57 5.56 0.85 4.66
N ALA A 58 5.38 -0.06 3.70
CA ALA A 58 5.53 0.26 2.27
C ALA A 58 4.49 1.29 1.79
N ALA A 59 3.24 1.20 2.29
CA ALA A 59 2.15 2.09 1.92
C ALA A 59 2.39 3.52 2.41
N GLU A 60 2.53 3.72 3.72
CA GLU A 60 2.62 5.05 4.34
C GLU A 60 3.96 5.76 4.08
N SER A 61 4.98 5.03 3.63
CA SER A 61 6.25 5.61 3.16
C SER A 61 6.27 5.94 1.67
N SER A 62 5.18 5.68 0.94
CA SER A 62 5.07 5.97 -0.49
C SER A 62 3.80 6.77 -0.82
N THR A 63 2.66 6.10 -0.96
CA THR A 63 1.42 6.68 -1.51
C THR A 63 0.15 6.33 -0.75
N GLY A 64 0.22 5.42 0.23
CA GLY A 64 -0.92 4.94 0.98
C GLY A 64 -1.37 5.86 2.11
N THR A 65 -2.62 5.71 2.51
CA THR A 65 -3.18 6.24 3.76
C THR A 65 -4.18 5.22 4.35
N TRP A 66 -4.73 5.49 5.53
CA TRP A 66 -5.59 4.57 6.30
C TRP A 66 -6.92 4.18 5.64
N THR A 67 -7.33 4.86 4.57
CA THR A 67 -8.57 4.58 3.83
C THR A 67 -8.34 4.78 2.34
N THR A 68 -9.15 4.11 1.52
CA THR A 68 -9.08 4.27 0.07
C THR A 68 -9.48 5.68 -0.37
N VAL A 69 -8.71 6.27 -1.27
CA VAL A 69 -8.96 7.61 -1.82
C VAL A 69 -9.20 7.52 -3.32
N TRP A 70 -10.22 8.22 -3.81
CA TRP A 70 -10.60 8.14 -5.23
C TRP A 70 -9.53 8.75 -6.15
N THR A 71 -8.69 9.64 -5.62
CA THR A 71 -7.59 10.30 -6.34
C THR A 71 -6.51 9.34 -6.80
N ASP A 72 -6.43 8.12 -6.25
CA ASP A 72 -5.54 7.07 -6.75
C ASP A 72 -5.82 6.76 -8.24
N GLY A 73 -7.08 6.90 -8.69
CA GLY A 73 -7.48 6.72 -10.09
C GLY A 73 -7.00 7.82 -11.03
N LEU A 74 -6.40 8.90 -10.52
CA LEU A 74 -5.83 10.00 -11.32
C LEU A 74 -4.32 9.84 -11.59
N THR A 75 -3.70 8.80 -11.03
CA THR A 75 -2.27 8.53 -11.17
C THR A 75 -2.03 7.05 -11.53
N SER A 76 -0.82 6.74 -11.97
CA SER A 76 -0.39 5.35 -12.16
C SER A 76 0.01 4.75 -10.81
N LEU A 77 -0.96 4.38 -9.98
CA LEU A 77 -0.71 3.84 -8.63
C LEU A 77 0.31 2.69 -8.65
N ASP A 78 0.21 1.77 -9.62
CA ASP A 78 1.17 0.68 -9.74
C ASP A 78 2.62 1.18 -9.96
N ARG A 79 2.83 2.29 -10.66
CA ARG A 79 4.17 2.86 -10.82
C ARG A 79 4.71 3.43 -9.50
N TYR A 80 3.88 4.14 -8.73
CA TYR A 80 4.34 4.95 -7.60
C TYR A 80 4.23 4.29 -6.24
N LYS A 81 3.46 3.20 -6.11
CA LYS A 81 3.34 2.47 -4.86
C LYS A 81 4.67 1.85 -4.44
N GLY A 82 4.98 1.95 -3.15
CA GLY A 82 5.98 1.09 -2.50
C GLY A 82 5.55 -0.37 -2.55
N ARG A 83 6.51 -1.28 -2.35
CA ARG A 83 6.29 -2.73 -2.41
C ARG A 83 6.99 -3.42 -1.27
N CYS A 84 6.23 -4.08 -0.41
CA CYS A 84 6.76 -5.11 0.48
C CYS A 84 6.85 -6.40 -0.34
N TYR A 85 8.05 -6.72 -0.82
CA TYR A 85 8.28 -7.85 -1.74
C TYR A 85 8.97 -9.04 -1.08
N HIS A 86 9.51 -8.87 0.13
CA HIS A 86 10.23 -9.93 0.83
C HIS A 86 10.11 -9.76 2.34
N ILE A 87 9.89 -10.85 3.07
CA ILE A 87 9.78 -10.88 4.53
C ILE A 87 10.48 -12.15 5.02
N ASP A 88 11.50 -11.98 5.86
CA ASP A 88 12.15 -13.08 6.57
C ASP A 88 11.96 -12.95 8.08
N PRO A 89 11.72 -14.06 8.80
CA PRO A 89 11.83 -14.07 10.25
C PRO A 89 13.24 -13.66 10.68
N VAL A 90 13.34 -12.80 11.68
CA VAL A 90 14.64 -12.46 12.29
C VAL A 90 15.10 -13.66 13.11
N PRO A 91 16.29 -14.24 12.85
CA PRO A 91 16.82 -15.33 13.67
C PRO A 91 17.06 -14.86 15.12
N GLY A 92 16.65 -15.66 16.10
CA GLY A 92 16.85 -15.37 17.53
C GLY A 92 15.96 -16.18 18.45
#